data_AF-A0A3S0DN72-F1
#
_entry.id   AF-A0A3S0DN72-F1
#
_cell.length_a   1.000
_cell.length_b   1.000
_cell.length_c   1.000
_cell.angle_alpha   90.00
_cell.angle_beta   90.00
_cell.angle_gamma   90.00
#
_symmetry.space_group_name_H-M   'P 1'
#
loop_
_entity.id
_entity.type
_entity.pdbx_description
1 polymer ?
#
loop_
_entity_poly.entity_id
_entity_poly.type
_entity_poly.pdbx_seq_one_letter_code
_entity_poly.pdbx_strand_id
1 'polypeptide(L)'
;MPARRRAAAERQGLVVHTRARFGFEAGAGGSDDPRHRLLTALVPGEAARELFSAWEAGAPDRQYLMILGRALKHVCSRAAGRRADALQLRLKEVDFIEFGLA
;
A
#
# COMPACT_ATOMS: atom_id res chain seq x y z
N MET A 1 -7.33 17.76 -1.89
CA MET A 1 -6.55 17.54 -3.15
C MET A 1 -7.35 18.11 -4.32
N PRO A 2 -6.74 18.81 -5.31
CA PRO A 2 -7.47 19.33 -6.47
C PRO A 2 -8.07 18.22 -7.34
N ALA A 3 -9.28 18.40 -7.87
CA ALA A 3 -10.00 17.40 -8.68
C ALA A 3 -9.18 16.88 -9.88
N ARG A 4 -8.38 17.75 -10.52
CA ARG A 4 -7.49 17.36 -11.63
C ARG A 4 -6.40 16.37 -11.19
N ARG A 5 -5.86 16.54 -9.98
CA ARG A 5 -4.83 15.63 -9.43
C ARG A 5 -5.43 14.28 -9.07
N ARG A 6 -6.65 14.27 -8.51
CA ARG A 6 -7.41 13.04 -8.25
C ARG A 6 -7.66 12.26 -9.56
N ALA A 7 -8.19 12.92 -10.57
CA ALA A 7 -8.46 12.29 -11.86
C ALA A 7 -7.19 11.73 -12.53
N ALA A 8 -6.05 12.41 -12.37
CA ALA A 8 -4.75 11.89 -12.83
C ALA A 8 -4.37 10.61 -12.07
N ALA A 9 -4.46 10.61 -10.73
CA ALA A 9 -4.16 9.44 -9.91
C ALA A 9 -5.06 8.23 -10.22
N GLU A 10 -6.35 8.46 -10.46
CA GLU A 10 -7.30 7.40 -10.82
C GLU A 10 -7.05 6.82 -12.23
N ARG A 11 -6.42 7.59 -13.12
CA ARG A 11 -6.10 7.17 -14.50
C ARG A 11 -4.72 6.56 -14.65
N GLN A 12 -3.73 7.13 -13.97
CA GLN A 12 -2.30 6.82 -14.14
C GLN A 12 -1.73 6.00 -12.99
N GLY A 13 -2.48 5.88 -11.90
CA GLY A 13 -1.99 5.31 -10.65
C GLY A 13 -1.46 6.38 -9.70
N LEU A 14 -1.13 5.92 -8.49
CA LEU A 14 -0.72 6.76 -7.38
C LEU A 14 0.63 6.27 -6.88
N VAL A 15 1.62 7.14 -6.83
CA VAL A 15 2.90 6.81 -6.19
C VAL A 15 2.68 6.85 -4.69
N VAL A 16 2.93 5.74 -4.02
CA VAL A 16 2.86 5.62 -2.57
C VAL A 16 4.28 5.56 -2.05
N HIS A 17 4.63 6.48 -1.17
CA HIS A 17 5.86 6.45 -0.39
C HIS A 17 5.48 6.23 1.07
N THR A 18 5.93 5.14 1.68
CA THR A 18 5.57 4.83 3.06
C THR A 18 6.72 4.19 3.80
N ARG A 19 6.84 4.53 5.09
CA ARG A 19 7.67 3.81 6.04
C ARG A 19 6.77 3.14 7.06
N ALA A 20 6.79 1.82 7.08
CA ALA A 20 5.94 1.03 7.96
C ALA A 20 6.61 -0.29 8.32
N ARG A 21 6.15 -0.90 9.41
CA ARG A 21 6.44 -2.30 9.69
C ARG A 21 5.56 -3.16 8.79
N PHE A 22 6.20 -3.92 7.91
CA PHE A 22 5.53 -4.91 7.08
C PHE A 22 5.66 -6.26 7.80
N GLY A 23 4.55 -6.76 8.36
CA GLY A 23 4.57 -8.07 8.98
C GLY A 23 4.56 -9.16 7.92
N PHE A 24 5.53 -10.07 7.95
CA PHE A 24 5.47 -11.33 7.24
C PHE A 24 5.06 -12.37 8.28
N GLU A 25 3.87 -12.98 8.19
CA GLU A 25 3.66 -14.21 8.95
C GLU A 25 4.57 -15.30 8.37
N ALA A 26 5.83 -15.31 8.78
CA ALA A 26 6.72 -16.43 8.54
C ALA A 26 6.24 -17.58 9.43
N GLY A 27 5.81 -18.67 8.83
CA GLY A 27 5.60 -19.92 9.54
C GLY A 27 6.83 -20.24 10.42
N ALA A 28 6.57 -20.85 11.59
CA ALA A 28 7.56 -21.11 12.64
C ALA A 28 8.94 -21.50 12.08
N GLY A 29 9.92 -20.60 12.17
CA GLY A 29 11.31 -20.86 11.78
C GLY A 29 11.98 -19.83 10.87
N GLY A 30 11.23 -18.89 10.29
CA GLY A 30 11.83 -17.77 9.54
C GLY A 30 12.14 -16.58 10.45
N SER A 31 13.34 -16.01 10.34
CA SER A 31 13.64 -14.69 10.92
C SER A 31 12.85 -13.63 10.14
N ASP A 32 11.57 -13.48 10.49
CA ASP A 32 10.85 -12.25 10.19
C ASP A 32 11.46 -11.19 11.09
N ASP A 33 12.33 -10.37 10.53
CA ASP A 33 12.77 -9.18 11.22
C ASP A 33 11.75 -8.07 10.93
N PRO A 34 10.91 -7.69 11.90
CA PRO A 34 9.83 -6.72 11.74
C PRO A 34 10.40 -5.30 11.67
N ARG A 35 11.37 -5.06 10.77
CA ARG A 35 11.98 -3.76 10.56
C ARG A 35 10.97 -2.85 9.86
N HIS A 36 10.90 -1.60 10.31
CA HIS A 36 10.35 -0.54 9.48
C HIS A 36 11.12 -0.52 8.17
N ARG A 37 10.42 -0.67 7.05
CA ARG A 37 11.04 -0.54 5.73
C ARG A 37 10.44 0.66 5.02
N LEU A 38 11.26 1.28 4.18
CA LEU A 38 10.79 2.28 3.24
C LEU A 38 10.30 1.55 1.99
N LEU A 39 9.10 1.88 1.53
CA LEU A 39 8.51 1.34 0.31
C LEU A 39 8.03 2.49 -0.56
N THR A 40 8.53 2.51 -1.80
CA THR A 40 8.01 3.36 -2.87
C THR A 40 7.43 2.46 -3.95
N ALA A 41 6.14 2.60 -4.23
CA ALA A 41 5.46 1.78 -5.21
C ALA A 41 4.41 2.59 -5.97
N LEU A 42 4.32 2.34 -7.28
CA LEU A 42 3.20 2.81 -8.09
C LEU A 42 2.01 1.86 -7.89
N VAL A 43 0.99 2.31 -7.17
CA VAL A 43 -0.26 1.54 -7.04
C VAL A 43 -1.22 1.85 -8.18
N PRO A 44 -2.03 0.88 -8.62
CA PRO A 44 -2.98 1.06 -9.70
C PRO A 44 -4.04 2.15 -9.43
N GLY A 45 -4.62 2.69 -10.50
CA GLY A 45 -5.64 3.72 -10.44
C GLY A 45 -6.92 3.28 -9.70
N GLU A 46 -7.29 2.00 -9.74
CA GLU A 46 -8.44 1.49 -8.98
C GLU A 46 -8.22 1.60 -7.47
N ALA A 47 -7.00 1.36 -6.99
CA ALA A 47 -6.65 1.51 -5.59
C ALA A 47 -6.67 2.99 -5.17
N ALA A 48 -6.22 3.89 -6.06
CA ALA A 48 -6.32 5.33 -5.82
C ALA A 48 -7.79 5.77 -5.66
N ARG A 49 -8.67 5.30 -6.55
CA ARG A 49 -10.11 5.59 -6.48
C ARG A 49 -10.73 5.10 -5.18
N GLU A 50 -10.45 3.87 -4.77
CA GLU A 50 -10.94 3.31 -3.50
C GLU A 50 -10.45 4.10 -2.28
N LEU A 51 -9.17 4.51 -2.25
CA LEU A 51 -8.61 5.32 -1.18
C LEU A 51 -9.33 6.67 -1.07
N PHE A 52 -9.57 7.35 -2.20
CA PHE A 52 -10.28 8.62 -2.21
C PHE A 52 -11.75 8.46 -1.81
N SER A 53 -12.42 7.40 -2.27
CA SER A 53 -13.80 7.11 -1.85
C SER A 53 -13.90 6.80 -0.36
N ALA A 54 -12.95 6.05 0.20
CA ALA A 54 -12.87 5.81 1.64
C ALA A 54 -12.64 7.13 2.42
N TRP A 55 -11.88 8.06 1.84
CA TRP A 55 -11.66 9.39 2.42
C TRP A 55 -12.86 10.28 2.43
N GLU A 56 -13.59 10.34 1.33
CA GLU A 56 -14.84 11.09 1.27
C GLU A 56 -15.92 10.50 2.18
N ALA A 57 -15.92 9.18 2.37
CA ALA A 57 -16.85 8.49 3.26
C ALA A 57 -16.49 8.62 4.75
N GLY A 58 -15.35 9.23 5.10
CA GLY A 58 -14.88 9.30 6.49
C GLY A 58 -14.57 7.93 7.09
N ALA A 59 -14.08 6.99 6.26
CA ALA A 59 -13.75 5.65 6.70
C ALA A 59 -12.69 5.66 7.82
N PRO A 60 -12.71 4.68 8.75
CA PRO A 60 -11.68 4.59 9.77
C PRO A 60 -10.31 4.25 9.16
N ASP A 61 -9.23 4.70 9.79
CA ASP A 61 -7.84 4.47 9.34
C ASP A 61 -7.53 3.02 9.00
N ARG A 62 -8.10 2.08 9.76
CA ARG A 62 -7.96 0.63 9.50
C ARG A 62 -8.40 0.24 8.09
N GLN A 63 -9.48 0.83 7.59
CA GLN A 63 -9.99 0.55 6.24
C GLN A 63 -9.03 1.08 5.17
N TYR A 64 -8.45 2.27 5.36
CA TYR A 64 -7.41 2.78 4.47
C TYR A 64 -6.17 1.91 4.43
N LEU A 65 -5.68 1.52 5.60
CA LEU A 65 -4.51 0.64 5.69
C LEU A 65 -4.78 -0.72 5.05
N MET A 66 -6.02 -1.21 5.09
CA MET A 66 -6.42 -2.42 4.36
C MET A 66 -6.39 -2.23 2.84
N ILE A 67 -6.95 -1.13 2.31
CA ILE A 67 -6.93 -0.82 0.88
C ILE A 67 -5.48 -0.67 0.40
N LEU A 68 -4.69 0.12 1.11
CA LEU A 68 -3.29 0.38 0.78
C LEU A 68 -2.44 -0.89 0.87
N GLY A 69 -2.61 -1.69 1.94
CA GLY A 69 -1.89 -2.94 2.12
C GLY A 69 -2.18 -3.95 1.00
N ARG A 70 -3.45 -4.06 0.57
CA ARG A 70 -3.84 -4.89 -0.58
C ARG A 70 -3.19 -4.42 -1.88
N ALA A 71 -3.20 -3.12 -2.15
CA ALA A 71 -2.61 -2.55 -3.36
C ALA A 71 -1.09 -2.74 -3.39
N LEU A 72 -0.40 -2.44 -2.28
CA LEU A 72 1.05 -2.63 -2.15
C LEU A 72 1.44 -4.10 -2.25
N LYS A 73 0.68 -5.02 -1.64
CA LYS A 73 0.90 -6.46 -1.82
C LYS A 73 0.86 -6.83 -3.30
N HIS A 74 -0.18 -6.41 -4.02
CA HIS A 74 -0.33 -6.74 -5.44
C HIS A 74 0.88 -6.28 -6.26
N VAL A 75 1.34 -5.04 -6.06
CA VAL A 75 2.50 -4.49 -6.77
C VAL A 75 3.81 -5.19 -6.39
N CYS A 76 4.06 -5.40 -5.09
CA CYS A 76 5.26 -6.06 -4.60
C CYS A 76 5.34 -7.52 -5.05
N SER A 77 4.23 -8.27 -5.04
CA SER A 77 4.20 -9.66 -5.51
C SER A 77 4.51 -9.74 -7.01
N ARG A 78 4.01 -8.79 -7.82
CA ARG A 78 4.37 -8.71 -9.24
C ARG A 78 5.85 -8.40 -9.47
N ALA A 79 6.45 -7.54 -8.66
CA ALA A 79 7.87 -7.22 -8.74
C ALA A 79 8.79 -8.37 -8.27
N ALA A 80 8.35 -9.15 -7.28
CA ALA A 80 9.15 -10.21 -6.68
C ALA A 80 8.97 -11.62 -7.30
N GLY A 81 8.02 -11.79 -8.24
CA GLY A 81 7.78 -13.05 -8.96
C GLY A 81 7.18 -14.18 -8.10
N ARG A 82 7.13 -15.42 -8.63
CA ARG A 82 6.48 -16.61 -8.01
C ARG A 82 6.97 -16.95 -6.58
N ARG A 83 8.09 -16.40 -6.12
CA ARG A 83 8.62 -16.63 -4.76
C ARG A 83 7.96 -15.74 -3.69
N ALA A 84 7.15 -14.76 -4.08
CA ALA A 84 6.50 -13.82 -3.15
C ALA A 84 5.00 -14.09 -2.91
N ASP A 85 4.45 -15.17 -3.46
CA ASP A 85 3.01 -15.49 -3.42
C ASP A 85 2.44 -15.66 -2.00
N ALA A 86 3.30 -16.01 -1.02
CA ALA A 86 2.90 -16.21 0.37
C ALA A 86 2.93 -14.93 1.25
N LEU A 87 3.25 -13.75 0.72
CA LEU A 87 3.32 -12.53 1.53
C LEU A 87 1.92 -12.01 1.87
N GLN A 88 1.51 -12.09 3.13
CA GLN A 88 0.42 -11.25 3.65
C GLN A 88 1.01 -9.92 4.11
N LEU A 89 1.17 -8.96 3.20
CA LEU A 89 1.63 -7.62 3.56
C LEU A 89 0.54 -6.90 4.37
N ARG A 90 0.69 -6.87 5.68
CA ARG A 90 -0.09 -6.00 6.56
C ARG A 90 0.77 -4.80 6.95
N LEU A 91 0.26 -3.60 6.65
CA LEU A 91 0.80 -2.36 7.18
C LEU A 91 0.52 -2.32 8.69
N LYS A 92 1.57 -2.36 9.51
CA LYS A 92 1.53 -2.11 10.94
C LYS A 92 2.52 -1.00 11.25
N GLU A 93 2.31 -0.28 12.36
CA GLU A 93 3.27 0.74 12.84
C GLU A 93 3.76 1.64 11.69
N VAL A 94 2.81 2.36 11.09
CA VAL A 94 3.07 3.23 9.95
C VAL A 94 3.62 4.54 10.48
N ASP A 95 4.86 4.86 10.14
CA ASP A 95 5.50 6.13 10.49
C ASP A 95 4.89 7.26 9.63
N PHE A 96 4.78 7.02 8.32
CA PHE A 96 4.15 7.95 7.39
C PHE A 96 3.65 7.28 6.11
N ILE A 97 2.71 7.94 5.44
CA ILE A 97 2.27 7.66 4.07
C ILE A 97 2.20 8.98 3.31
N GLU A 98 2.91 9.04 2.20
CA GLU A 98 2.89 10.15 1.26
C GLU A 98 2.42 9.68 -0.11
N PHE A 99 1.70 10.56 -0.81
CA PHE A 99 1.13 10.29 -2.11
C PHE A 99 1.68 11.26 -3.16
N GLY A 100 2.17 10.69 -4.25
CA GLY A 100 2.61 11.41 -5.45
C GLY A 100 1.79 11.01 -6.67
N LEU A 101 1.78 11.85 -7.69
CA LEU A 101 1.27 11.48 -9.01
C LEU A 101 2.38 10.76 -9.79
N ALA A 102 1.96 9.79 -10.61
CA ALA A 102 2.84 9.09 -11.55
C ALA A 102 3.24 9.98 -12.73
#